data_AF-A7S0H4-F1
#
_entry.id   AF-A7S0H4-F1
#
_cell.length_a   1.000
_cell.length_b   1.000
_cell.length_c   1.000
_cell.angle_alpha   90.00
_cell.angle_beta   90.00
_cell.angle_gamma   90.00
#
_symmetry.space_group_name_H-M   'P 1'
#
loop_
_entity.id
_entity.type
_entity.pdbx_description
1 polymer ?
#
loop_
_entity_poly.entity_id
_entity_poly.type
_entity_poly.pdbx_seq_one_letter_code
_entity_poly.pdbx_strand_id
1 'polypeptide(L)'
;WWRVDLGRTYVVDEVFIISRTDGFPERPNGLEVRVGKGNLDKNGTENAICGEKISTGPVNKPIYCRPGLRGRYVVLYIPAVNSRIEICEVKVNVNPNANLALSKSTAQSAVSNNGVASRAVDGNTDGKWEHSSCTHTPFEANPWWRVDLGTTKPVFEVFLVNRLTSERLHNAEIRVGDDLTDNGNANPRCGDMFSLAGLHKLSIYCKPRRAGRYVNVRLVGSRVILTLCEVEVYSEGKGSRMSPCE
;
A
#
# COMPACT_ATOMS: atom_id res chain seq x y z
N TRP A 1 -17.94 14.02 18.73
CA TRP A 1 -16.89 13.39 17.91
C TRP A 1 -15.68 14.31 17.90
N TRP A 2 -14.50 13.78 17.60
CA TRP A 2 -13.26 14.52 17.34
C TRP A 2 -12.63 13.96 16.06
N ARG A 3 -11.87 14.75 15.32
CA ARG A 3 -11.25 14.32 14.05
C ARG A 3 -9.90 14.97 13.84
N VAL A 4 -8.97 14.21 13.26
CA VAL A 4 -7.72 14.72 12.66
C VAL A 4 -7.68 14.41 11.17
N ASP A 5 -7.14 15.36 10.39
CA ASP A 5 -6.79 15.20 8.98
C ASP A 5 -5.28 14.96 8.87
N LEU A 6 -4.88 13.81 8.34
CA LEU A 6 -3.48 13.43 8.15
C LEU A 6 -2.85 14.11 6.91
N GLY A 7 -3.59 14.94 6.18
CA GLY A 7 -3.18 15.62 4.94
C GLY A 7 -3.23 14.74 3.70
N ARG A 8 -2.97 13.44 3.83
CA ARG A 8 -3.08 12.42 2.76
C ARG A 8 -3.50 11.06 3.31
N THR A 9 -3.75 10.11 2.41
CA THR A 9 -4.16 8.75 2.80
C THR A 9 -2.95 7.90 3.17
N TYR A 10 -2.94 7.37 4.40
CA TYR A 10 -1.96 6.39 4.87
C TYR A 10 -2.62 5.05 5.16
N VAL A 11 -1.81 4.01 5.37
CA VAL A 11 -2.23 2.87 6.19
C VAL A 11 -2.09 3.31 7.65
N VAL A 12 -3.14 3.13 8.44
CA VAL A 12 -3.15 3.40 9.87
C VAL A 12 -3.02 2.05 10.57
N ASP A 13 -1.91 1.83 11.27
CA ASP A 13 -1.66 0.56 11.97
C ASP A 13 -2.22 0.61 13.39
N GLU A 14 -2.08 1.75 14.06
CA GLU A 14 -2.62 1.95 15.42
C GLU A 14 -2.95 3.41 15.71
N VAL A 15 -3.88 3.61 16.64
CA VAL A 15 -4.22 4.92 17.21
C VAL A 15 -4.09 4.84 18.72
N PHE A 16 -3.09 5.52 19.27
CA PHE A 16 -2.87 5.60 20.71
C PHE A 16 -3.74 6.72 21.30
N ILE A 17 -4.46 6.40 22.37
CA ILE A 17 -5.42 7.31 23.01
C ILE A 17 -5.09 7.43 24.49
N ILE A 18 -5.01 8.67 24.97
CA ILE A 18 -4.94 8.99 26.40
C ILE A 18 -6.19 9.78 26.77
N SER A 19 -7.04 9.23 27.63
CA SER A 19 -8.17 9.95 28.21
C SER A 19 -7.77 10.67 29.48
N ARG A 20 -8.63 11.61 29.87
CA ARG A 20 -8.57 12.27 31.18
C ARG A 20 -8.61 11.24 32.33
N THR A 21 -7.91 11.51 33.44
CA THR A 21 -7.78 10.60 34.60
C THR A 21 -8.18 11.22 35.94
N ASP A 22 -8.28 12.55 36.04
CA ASP A 22 -8.60 13.30 37.26
C ASP A 22 -10.12 13.40 37.56
N GLY A 23 -10.97 12.73 36.76
CA GLY A 23 -12.40 12.62 37.01
C GLY A 23 -13.18 12.05 35.83
N PHE A 24 -14.31 11.40 36.12
CA PHE A 24 -15.22 10.79 35.14
C PHE A 24 -14.56 9.77 34.19
N PRO A 25 -13.91 8.73 34.74
CA PRO A 25 -13.17 7.72 33.97
C PRO A 25 -14.04 6.95 32.97
N GLU A 26 -15.37 6.96 33.15
CA GLU A 26 -16.35 6.29 32.30
C GLU A 26 -16.69 7.05 31.01
N ARG A 27 -16.31 8.34 30.88
CA ARG A 27 -16.61 9.16 29.70
C ARG A 27 -16.17 8.58 28.35
N PRO A 28 -14.99 7.96 28.20
CA PRO A 28 -14.60 7.33 26.94
C PRO A 28 -15.31 5.98 26.69
N ASN A 29 -16.18 5.51 27.59
CA ASN A 29 -16.91 4.26 27.36
C ASN A 29 -17.77 4.39 26.11
N GLY A 30 -17.65 3.39 25.24
CA GLY A 30 -18.29 3.37 23.94
C GLY A 30 -17.54 4.12 22.84
N LEU A 31 -16.33 4.63 23.09
CA LEU A 31 -15.53 5.31 22.07
C LEU A 31 -15.10 4.35 20.96
N GLU A 32 -15.32 4.77 19.73
CA GLU A 32 -14.91 4.12 18.49
C GLU A 32 -13.88 4.98 17.77
N VAL A 33 -12.82 4.33 17.28
CA VAL A 33 -11.86 4.92 16.36
C VAL A 33 -12.26 4.52 14.94
N ARG A 34 -12.42 5.50 14.05
CA ARG A 34 -12.85 5.30 12.66
C ARG A 34 -11.89 5.95 11.69
N VAL A 35 -11.61 5.28 10.57
CA VAL A 35 -10.59 5.68 9.59
C VAL A 35 -11.17 5.65 8.18
N GLY A 36 -11.01 6.74 7.41
CA GLY A 36 -11.62 6.86 6.08
C GLY A 36 -10.89 7.77 5.11
N LYS A 37 -11.12 7.57 3.80
CA LYS A 37 -10.34 8.16 2.69
C LYS A 37 -10.86 9.48 2.12
N GLY A 38 -11.91 10.09 2.67
CA GLY A 38 -12.53 11.24 1.99
C GLY A 38 -13.95 11.54 2.42
N ASN A 39 -14.73 10.50 2.73
CA ASN A 39 -16.12 10.66 3.12
C ASN A 39 -16.19 11.31 4.52
N LEU A 40 -16.64 12.57 4.54
CA LEU A 40 -16.93 13.35 5.74
C LEU A 40 -18.44 13.54 5.94
N ASP A 41 -19.29 12.81 5.21
CA ASP A 41 -20.71 12.68 5.51
C ASP A 41 -20.84 12.27 6.97
N LYS A 42 -21.75 12.94 7.68
CA LYS A 42 -21.89 12.82 9.14
C LYS A 42 -20.56 12.97 9.89
N ASN A 43 -19.67 13.85 9.40
CA ASN A 43 -18.33 14.11 9.93
C ASN A 43 -17.36 12.91 9.89
N GLY A 44 -17.65 11.89 9.08
CA GLY A 44 -16.84 10.69 8.97
C GLY A 44 -17.08 9.67 10.09
N THR A 45 -18.17 9.80 10.86
CA THR A 45 -18.56 8.82 11.88
C THR A 45 -19.07 7.51 11.29
N GLU A 46 -19.27 7.44 9.97
CA GLU A 46 -19.61 6.22 9.25
C GLU A 46 -18.41 5.55 8.59
N ASN A 47 -17.21 6.12 8.73
CA ASN A 47 -15.99 5.50 8.26
C ASN A 47 -15.72 4.16 8.96
N ALA A 48 -14.89 3.33 8.33
CA ALA A 48 -14.58 2.00 8.83
C ALA A 48 -13.99 2.04 10.24
N ILE A 49 -14.47 1.15 11.11
CA ILE A 49 -13.93 0.97 12.46
C ILE A 49 -12.48 0.50 12.34
N CYS A 50 -11.60 1.16 13.08
CA CYS A 50 -10.17 0.84 13.17
C CYS A 50 -9.97 -0.49 13.87
N GLY A 51 -10.33 -0.56 15.15
CA GLY A 51 -10.09 -1.70 16.00
C GLY A 51 -11.16 -1.85 17.06
N GLU A 52 -10.75 -2.35 18.22
CA GLU A 52 -11.64 -2.55 19.35
C GLU A 52 -12.31 -1.24 19.81
N LYS A 53 -13.56 -1.37 20.23
CA LYS A 53 -14.31 -0.30 20.89
C LYS A 53 -13.88 -0.21 22.35
N ILE A 54 -13.76 1.01 22.87
CA ILE A 54 -13.50 1.22 24.28
C ILE A 54 -14.75 0.83 25.07
N SER A 55 -14.62 -0.12 26.00
CA SER A 55 -15.69 -0.54 26.90
C SER A 55 -15.55 0.03 28.31
N THR A 56 -14.31 0.28 28.74
CA THR A 56 -13.98 0.81 30.07
C THR A 56 -12.89 1.87 29.95
N GLY A 57 -13.01 2.95 30.73
CA GLY A 57 -11.96 3.94 30.91
C GLY A 57 -11.41 3.98 32.34
N PRO A 58 -10.39 4.83 32.60
CA PRO A 58 -9.72 5.70 31.65
C PRO A 58 -8.88 4.90 30.62
N VAL A 59 -8.64 5.48 29.45
CA VAL A 59 -7.92 4.84 28.35
C VAL A 59 -6.50 5.40 28.31
N ASN A 60 -5.51 4.51 28.30
CA ASN A 60 -4.12 4.83 28.02
C ASN A 60 -3.49 3.64 27.28
N LYS A 61 -3.94 3.41 26.05
CA LYS A 61 -3.55 2.23 25.28
C LYS A 61 -3.64 2.48 23.77
N PRO A 62 -2.91 1.71 22.95
CA PRO A 62 -3.12 1.67 21.51
C PRO A 62 -4.43 0.95 21.16
N ILE A 63 -5.09 1.46 20.12
CA ILE A 63 -6.14 0.75 19.39
C ILE A 63 -5.56 0.31 18.07
N TYR A 64 -5.30 -0.99 17.96
CA TYR A 64 -4.75 -1.60 16.75
C TYR A 64 -5.80 -1.65 15.67
N CYS A 65 -5.50 -1.08 14.51
CA CYS A 65 -6.38 -1.13 13.37
C CYS A 65 -6.30 -2.48 12.67
N ARG A 66 -7.39 -2.88 12.01
CA ARG A 66 -7.37 -4.03 11.10
C ARG A 66 -6.27 -3.84 10.03
N PRO A 67 -5.49 -4.89 9.68
CA PRO A 67 -4.39 -4.78 8.74
C PRO A 67 -4.78 -4.13 7.41
N GLY A 68 -3.95 -3.20 6.92
CA GLY A 68 -4.18 -2.52 5.66
C GLY A 68 -5.34 -1.51 5.67
N LEU A 69 -5.86 -1.13 6.84
CA LEU A 69 -6.87 -0.07 6.94
C LEU A 69 -6.28 1.27 6.49
N ARG A 70 -6.94 1.91 5.53
CA ARG A 70 -6.45 3.14 4.91
C ARG A 70 -7.39 4.29 5.09
N GLY A 71 -6.86 5.44 5.48
CA GLY A 71 -7.60 6.68 5.56
C GLY A 71 -6.72 7.91 5.60
N ARG A 72 -7.35 9.05 5.29
CA ARG A 72 -6.84 10.41 5.49
C ARG A 72 -7.37 10.99 6.79
N TYR A 73 -8.58 10.64 7.18
CA TYR A 73 -9.21 11.13 8.40
C TYR A 73 -9.27 10.03 9.46
N VAL A 74 -8.90 10.37 10.69
CA VAL A 74 -9.14 9.55 11.87
C VAL A 74 -10.15 10.27 12.75
N VAL A 75 -11.23 9.57 13.09
CA VAL A 75 -12.38 10.11 13.83
C VAL A 75 -12.56 9.32 15.12
N LEU A 76 -12.67 10.04 16.23
CA LEU A 76 -13.04 9.53 17.54
C LEU A 76 -14.53 9.83 17.76
N TYR A 77 -15.34 8.79 17.97
CA TYR A 77 -16.79 8.91 17.99
C TYR A 77 -17.40 7.99 19.05
N ILE A 78 -18.31 8.52 19.88
CA ILE A 78 -19.13 7.71 20.78
C ILE A 78 -20.55 7.68 20.18
N PRO A 79 -21.07 6.53 19.72
CA PRO A 79 -22.42 6.40 19.17
C PRO A 79 -23.47 6.32 20.30
N ALA A 80 -23.52 7.36 21.14
CA ALA A 80 -24.50 7.47 22.22
C ALA A 80 -24.96 8.91 22.38
N VAL A 81 -26.24 9.09 22.70
CA VAL A 81 -26.84 10.39 23.05
C VAL A 81 -26.26 10.90 24.37
N ASN A 82 -26.09 12.22 24.49
CA ASN A 82 -25.54 12.88 25.69
C ASN A 82 -24.16 12.37 26.17
N SER A 83 -23.35 11.82 25.26
CA SER A 83 -21.97 11.40 25.55
C SER A 83 -20.99 12.58 25.49
N ARG A 84 -19.89 12.49 26.25
CA ARG A 84 -18.78 13.46 26.22
C ARG A 84 -17.47 12.74 25.90
N ILE A 85 -16.72 13.30 24.95
CA ILE A 85 -15.38 12.82 24.60
C ILE A 85 -14.38 13.74 25.30
N GLU A 86 -13.59 13.19 26.22
CA GLU A 86 -12.52 13.90 26.92
C GLU A 86 -11.21 13.14 26.77
N ILE A 87 -10.41 13.59 25.80
CA ILE A 87 -9.18 12.95 25.37
C ILE A 87 -8.07 13.97 25.52
N CYS A 88 -6.99 13.57 26.18
CA CYS A 88 -5.82 14.41 26.41
C CYS A 88 -4.86 14.34 25.22
N GLU A 89 -4.69 13.14 24.63
CA GLU A 89 -3.73 12.94 23.53
C GLU A 89 -4.24 11.88 22.56
N VAL A 90 -3.99 12.11 21.26
CA VAL A 90 -4.24 11.14 20.19
C VAL A 90 -3.01 11.06 19.30
N LYS A 91 -2.33 9.90 19.30
CA LYS A 91 -1.20 9.64 18.40
C LYS A 91 -1.62 8.65 17.33
N VAL A 92 -1.61 9.08 16.08
CA VAL A 92 -1.93 8.22 14.93
C VAL A 92 -0.61 7.68 14.36
N ASN A 93 -0.36 6.39 14.54
CA ASN A 93 0.82 5.76 13.98
C ASN A 93 0.45 5.16 12.62
N VAL A 94 1.01 5.79 11.60
CA VAL A 94 0.82 5.42 10.20
C VAL A 94 2.00 4.61 9.69
N ASN A 95 1.74 3.76 8.71
CA ASN A 95 2.77 3.05 7.98
C ASN A 95 2.98 3.72 6.60
N PRO A 96 3.97 4.63 6.47
CA PRO A 96 4.28 5.26 5.18
C PRO A 96 4.88 4.26 4.19
N ASN A 97 5.42 3.14 4.68
CA ASN A 97 6.09 2.10 3.91
C ASN A 97 5.18 0.90 3.65
N ALA A 98 3.87 1.10 3.66
CA ALA A 98 2.94 0.03 3.31
C ALA A 98 2.96 -0.24 1.80
N ASN A 99 3.20 -1.50 1.41
CA ASN A 99 3.16 -1.93 0.02
C ASN A 99 1.76 -1.67 -0.57
N LEU A 100 1.67 -0.73 -1.51
CA LEU A 100 0.44 -0.32 -2.19
C LEU A 100 -0.12 -1.41 -3.11
N ALA A 101 0.74 -2.31 -3.58
CA ALA A 101 0.41 -3.38 -4.52
C ALA A 101 -0.05 -4.67 -3.84
N LEU A 102 0.21 -4.85 -2.54
CA LEU A 102 -0.12 -6.07 -1.80
C LEU A 102 -1.59 -6.48 -1.99
N SER A 103 -1.78 -7.71 -2.45
CA SER A 103 -3.07 -8.35 -2.73
C SER A 103 -3.99 -7.55 -3.66
N LYS A 104 -3.41 -6.72 -4.54
CA LYS A 104 -4.17 -5.97 -5.55
C LYS A 104 -4.46 -6.81 -6.79
N SER A 105 -5.45 -6.35 -7.56
CA SER A 105 -5.78 -6.94 -8.84
C SER A 105 -4.64 -6.74 -9.83
N THR A 106 -4.30 -7.80 -10.56
CA THR A 106 -3.19 -7.83 -11.50
C THR A 106 -3.60 -8.40 -12.84
N ALA A 107 -2.84 -8.07 -13.87
CA ALA A 107 -2.94 -8.64 -15.21
C ALA A 107 -1.54 -8.79 -15.80
N GLN A 108 -1.38 -9.72 -16.75
CA GLN A 108 -0.14 -9.87 -17.53
C GLN A 108 -0.47 -10.23 -18.97
N SER A 109 0.48 -10.05 -19.89
CA SER A 109 0.31 -10.28 -21.33
C SER A 109 -0.20 -11.69 -21.64
N ALA A 110 0.40 -12.70 -21.05
CA ALA A 110 -0.04 -14.09 -21.14
C ALA A 110 0.46 -14.92 -19.95
N VAL A 111 -0.19 -16.05 -19.66
CA VAL A 111 0.19 -16.95 -18.56
C VAL A 111 0.84 -18.21 -19.13
N SER A 112 1.97 -18.60 -18.55
CA SER A 112 2.65 -19.87 -18.81
C SER A 112 3.01 -20.55 -17.49
N ASN A 113 3.14 -21.88 -17.49
CA ASN A 113 3.58 -22.68 -16.34
C ASN A 113 2.86 -22.38 -15.02
N ASN A 114 1.56 -22.04 -15.06
CA ASN A 114 0.76 -21.60 -13.90
C ASN A 114 1.34 -20.39 -13.14
N GLY A 115 2.24 -19.62 -13.74
CA GLY A 115 2.80 -18.38 -13.19
C GLY A 115 1.83 -17.21 -13.36
N VAL A 116 0.70 -17.25 -12.67
CA VAL A 116 -0.36 -16.22 -12.74
C VAL A 116 0.10 -14.88 -12.17
N ALA A 117 -0.46 -13.78 -12.69
CA ALA A 117 -0.05 -12.41 -12.37
C ALA A 117 -0.12 -12.04 -10.88
N SER A 118 -1.04 -12.64 -10.12
CA SER A 118 -1.25 -12.32 -8.71
C SER A 118 -0.11 -12.75 -7.79
N ARG A 119 0.76 -13.66 -8.25
CA ARG A 119 1.92 -14.10 -7.48
C ARG A 119 2.92 -12.97 -7.21
N ALA A 120 3.01 -11.98 -8.09
CA ALA A 120 3.89 -10.83 -7.89
C ALA A 120 3.39 -9.83 -6.84
N VAL A 121 2.24 -10.06 -6.21
CA VAL A 121 1.68 -9.18 -5.16
C VAL A 121 1.09 -9.99 -4.00
N ASP A 122 1.57 -11.22 -3.81
CA ASP A 122 1.08 -12.11 -2.76
C ASP A 122 1.78 -11.87 -1.41
N GLY A 123 2.82 -11.02 -1.38
CA GLY A 123 3.59 -10.69 -0.19
C GLY A 123 4.72 -11.68 0.09
N ASN A 124 4.97 -12.65 -0.81
CA ASN A 124 6.00 -13.65 -0.65
C ASN A 124 7.18 -13.39 -1.60
N THR A 125 8.29 -12.90 -1.04
CA THR A 125 9.50 -12.55 -1.79
C THR A 125 10.38 -13.75 -2.19
N ASP A 126 9.85 -14.97 -2.16
CA ASP A 126 10.62 -16.16 -2.51
C ASP A 126 10.88 -16.24 -4.01
N GLY A 127 12.16 -16.14 -4.38
CA GLY A 127 12.57 -16.23 -5.78
C GLY A 127 12.68 -17.65 -6.35
N LYS A 128 12.43 -18.70 -5.56
CA LYS A 128 12.47 -20.10 -6.03
C LYS A 128 11.22 -20.44 -6.83
N TRP A 129 11.41 -20.96 -8.03
CA TRP A 129 10.29 -21.26 -8.94
C TRP A 129 9.35 -22.34 -8.38
N GLU A 130 9.93 -23.37 -7.79
CA GLU A 130 9.26 -24.51 -7.18
C GLU A 130 8.36 -24.11 -6.00
N HIS A 131 8.60 -22.95 -5.38
CA HIS A 131 7.79 -22.44 -4.27
C HIS A 131 6.53 -21.70 -4.73
N SER A 132 6.28 -21.64 -6.05
CA SER A 132 5.01 -21.13 -6.61
C SER A 132 4.70 -19.67 -6.29
N SER A 133 5.72 -18.84 -6.05
CA SER A 133 5.58 -17.39 -5.78
C SER A 133 5.98 -16.49 -6.94
N CYS A 134 6.26 -17.05 -8.13
CA CYS A 134 6.66 -16.25 -9.29
C CYS A 134 5.64 -16.30 -10.42
N THR A 135 5.42 -15.15 -11.05
CA THR A 135 4.71 -14.98 -12.32
C THR A 135 5.53 -15.54 -13.48
N HIS A 136 4.89 -15.88 -14.60
CA HIS A 136 5.59 -16.37 -15.77
C HIS A 136 4.78 -16.14 -17.06
N THR A 137 5.38 -15.44 -18.01
CA THR A 137 4.85 -15.32 -19.37
C THR A 137 5.47 -16.37 -20.30
N PRO A 138 4.80 -16.75 -21.41
CA PRO A 138 5.47 -17.51 -22.47
C PRO A 138 6.57 -16.66 -23.13
N PHE A 139 7.31 -17.27 -24.07
CA PHE A 139 8.16 -16.49 -24.97
C PHE A 139 7.29 -15.63 -25.87
N GLU A 140 7.43 -14.31 -25.75
CA GLU A 140 6.67 -13.36 -26.56
C GLU A 140 7.45 -12.07 -26.78
N ALA A 141 6.92 -11.22 -27.65
CA ALA A 141 7.45 -9.89 -27.88
C ALA A 141 6.88 -8.92 -26.85
N ASN A 142 7.76 -8.19 -26.18
CA ASN A 142 7.42 -7.15 -25.22
C ASN A 142 6.41 -7.55 -24.11
N PRO A 143 6.62 -8.67 -23.38
CA PRO A 143 5.72 -9.09 -22.31
C PRO A 143 5.62 -8.01 -21.23
N TRP A 144 4.45 -7.95 -20.60
CA TRP A 144 4.15 -6.97 -19.57
C TRP A 144 3.34 -7.58 -18.43
N TRP A 145 3.50 -6.98 -17.25
CA TRP A 145 2.70 -7.23 -16.06
C TRP A 145 2.19 -5.89 -15.53
N ARG A 146 0.99 -5.87 -14.96
CA ARG A 146 0.35 -4.66 -14.41
C ARG A 146 -0.36 -4.95 -13.10
N VAL A 147 -0.27 -4.03 -12.15
CA VAL A 147 -1.13 -3.97 -10.96
C VAL A 147 -2.05 -2.76 -11.01
N ASP A 148 -3.31 -2.94 -10.57
CA ASP A 148 -4.28 -1.89 -10.33
C ASP A 148 -4.32 -1.53 -8.83
N LEU A 149 -3.82 -0.36 -8.47
CA LEU A 149 -3.79 0.16 -7.10
C LEU A 149 -5.20 0.55 -6.57
N GLY A 150 -6.21 0.50 -7.43
CA GLY A 150 -7.63 0.79 -7.19
C GLY A 150 -8.01 2.26 -7.35
N THR A 151 -7.07 3.17 -7.12
CA THR A 151 -7.22 4.62 -7.28
C THR A 151 -5.86 5.23 -7.61
N THR A 152 -5.81 6.42 -8.18
CA THR A 152 -4.56 7.14 -8.39
C THR A 152 -3.81 7.31 -7.06
N LYS A 153 -2.55 6.88 -7.02
CA LYS A 153 -1.65 6.99 -5.85
C LYS A 153 -0.33 7.64 -6.26
N PRO A 154 0.31 8.39 -5.35
CA PRO A 154 1.71 8.74 -5.54
C PRO A 154 2.58 7.48 -5.48
N VAL A 155 3.47 7.32 -6.44
CA VAL A 155 4.44 6.23 -6.55
C VAL A 155 5.83 6.85 -6.60
N PHE A 156 6.65 6.46 -5.63
CA PHE A 156 8.03 6.92 -5.48
C PHE A 156 9.04 5.79 -5.69
N GLU A 157 8.77 4.63 -5.11
CA GLU A 157 9.64 3.45 -5.23
C GLU A 157 8.83 2.25 -5.72
N VAL A 158 9.42 1.47 -6.62
CA VAL A 158 8.96 0.15 -6.99
C VAL A 158 10.09 -0.83 -6.70
N PHE A 159 9.85 -1.74 -5.76
CA PHE A 159 10.79 -2.77 -5.37
C PHE A 159 10.43 -4.07 -6.07
N LEU A 160 11.38 -4.60 -6.84
CA LEU A 160 11.21 -5.80 -7.65
C LEU A 160 12.01 -6.94 -7.03
N VAL A 161 11.39 -8.12 -6.99
CA VAL A 161 12.04 -9.39 -6.68
C VAL A 161 11.99 -10.26 -7.93
N ASN A 162 13.17 -10.59 -8.44
CA ASN A 162 13.39 -11.49 -9.55
C ASN A 162 13.46 -12.94 -9.05
N ARG A 163 13.20 -13.88 -9.96
CA ARG A 163 13.50 -15.30 -9.73
C ARG A 163 14.99 -15.45 -9.41
N LEU A 164 15.31 -16.28 -8.42
CA LEU A 164 16.69 -16.60 -8.07
C LEU A 164 17.43 -17.11 -9.31
N THR A 165 18.66 -16.62 -9.46
CA THR A 165 19.59 -16.96 -10.56
C THR A 165 19.05 -16.74 -11.97
N SER A 166 18.05 -15.86 -12.13
CA SER A 166 17.50 -15.55 -13.45
C SER A 166 18.20 -14.37 -14.12
N GLU A 167 18.72 -14.63 -15.32
CA GLU A 167 19.32 -13.62 -16.22
C GLU A 167 18.28 -13.05 -17.22
N ARG A 168 16.97 -13.12 -16.94
CA ARG A 168 15.94 -12.82 -17.95
C ARG A 168 15.48 -11.36 -18.00
N LEU A 169 15.63 -10.62 -16.90
CA LEU A 169 15.17 -9.23 -16.77
C LEU A 169 16.21 -8.24 -17.29
N HIS A 170 16.44 -8.24 -18.61
CA HIS A 170 17.21 -7.22 -19.32
C HIS A 170 16.30 -6.27 -20.09
N ASN A 171 16.64 -4.98 -20.14
CA ASN A 171 15.84 -3.96 -20.86
C ASN A 171 14.41 -3.86 -20.34
N ALA A 172 14.24 -3.90 -19.02
CA ALA A 172 12.96 -3.72 -18.38
C ALA A 172 12.68 -2.24 -18.13
N GLU A 173 11.41 -1.86 -18.17
CA GLU A 173 10.94 -0.53 -17.82
C GLU A 173 9.72 -0.62 -16.90
N ILE A 174 9.59 0.36 -16.00
CA ILE A 174 8.39 0.56 -15.19
C ILE A 174 7.64 1.77 -15.72
N ARG A 175 6.31 1.68 -15.79
CA ARG A 175 5.43 2.79 -16.18
C ARG A 175 4.33 2.98 -15.15
N VAL A 176 3.96 4.23 -14.91
CA VAL A 176 2.97 4.59 -13.90
C VAL A 176 2.03 5.65 -14.45
N GLY A 177 0.73 5.42 -14.35
CA GLY A 177 -0.29 6.40 -14.74
C GLY A 177 -1.71 5.85 -14.62
N ASP A 178 -2.66 6.55 -15.22
CA ASP A 178 -4.09 6.24 -15.15
C ASP A 178 -4.65 5.70 -16.48
N ASP A 179 -3.83 5.65 -17.55
CA ASP A 179 -4.25 5.21 -18.89
C ASP A 179 -4.11 3.68 -19.05
N LEU A 180 -5.01 3.06 -19.82
CA LEU A 180 -4.99 1.65 -20.19
C LEU A 180 -4.69 1.40 -21.68
N THR A 181 -4.42 2.45 -22.46
CA THR A 181 -3.91 2.38 -23.82
C THR A 181 -2.63 1.54 -23.85
N ASP A 182 -2.53 0.61 -24.80
CA ASP A 182 -1.51 -0.44 -24.84
C ASP A 182 -1.39 -1.18 -23.49
N ASN A 183 -2.53 -1.52 -22.87
CA ASN A 183 -2.59 -2.13 -21.53
C ASN A 183 -1.89 -1.31 -20.42
N GLY A 184 -1.80 0.00 -20.57
CA GLY A 184 -1.11 0.90 -19.64
C GLY A 184 0.40 1.01 -19.91
N ASN A 185 0.90 0.34 -20.94
CA ASN A 185 2.28 0.50 -21.39
C ASN A 185 2.53 1.82 -22.13
N ALA A 186 1.49 2.61 -22.41
CA ALA A 186 1.61 3.98 -22.89
C ALA A 186 1.89 5.00 -21.77
N ASN A 187 1.70 4.63 -20.49
CA ASN A 187 1.91 5.54 -19.36
C ASN A 187 3.37 6.04 -19.27
N PRO A 188 3.62 7.20 -18.64
CA PRO A 188 4.97 7.72 -18.44
C PRO A 188 5.88 6.74 -17.68
N ARG A 189 7.15 6.68 -18.09
CA ARG A 189 8.16 5.84 -17.41
C ARG A 189 8.46 6.35 -16.00
N CYS A 190 8.58 5.41 -15.07
CA CYS A 190 9.11 5.61 -13.73
C CYS A 190 10.62 5.35 -13.77
N GLY A 191 11.40 6.41 -13.99
CA GLY A 191 12.85 6.30 -14.16
C GLY A 191 13.27 5.74 -15.51
N ASP A 192 14.54 5.33 -15.59
CA ASP A 192 15.17 4.79 -16.79
C ASP A 192 14.91 3.29 -16.96
N MET A 193 15.27 2.76 -18.13
CA MET A 193 15.33 1.30 -18.30
C MET A 193 16.37 0.71 -17.37
N PHE A 194 16.14 -0.52 -16.93
CA PHE A 194 17.00 -1.21 -15.98
C PHE A 194 17.20 -2.68 -16.37
N SER A 195 18.15 -3.32 -15.68
CA SER A 195 18.37 -4.76 -15.74
C SER A 195 18.52 -5.33 -14.34
N LEU A 196 17.87 -6.47 -14.08
CA LEU A 196 18.03 -7.30 -12.87
C LEU A 196 18.78 -8.60 -13.18
N ALA A 197 19.51 -8.67 -14.29
CA ALA A 197 20.29 -9.86 -14.61
C ALA A 197 21.35 -10.11 -13.52
N GLY A 198 21.38 -11.34 -13.01
CA GLY A 198 22.18 -11.73 -11.85
C GLY A 198 21.73 -11.15 -10.51
N LEU A 199 20.77 -10.22 -10.48
CA LEU A 199 20.26 -9.60 -9.26
C LEU A 199 18.93 -10.20 -8.84
N HIS A 200 18.85 -10.59 -7.56
CA HIS A 200 17.63 -11.14 -7.00
C HIS A 200 16.60 -10.05 -6.66
N LYS A 201 17.04 -8.86 -6.22
CA LYS A 201 16.13 -7.77 -5.80
C LYS A 201 16.67 -6.42 -6.26
N LEU A 202 15.79 -5.47 -6.60
CA LEU A 202 16.17 -4.12 -6.99
C LEU A 202 15.07 -3.10 -6.65
N SER A 203 15.47 -1.96 -6.07
CA SER A 203 14.62 -0.78 -5.92
C SER A 203 14.78 0.15 -7.12
N ILE A 204 13.67 0.50 -7.76
CA ILE A 204 13.60 1.52 -8.80
C ILE A 204 12.87 2.74 -8.23
N TYR A 205 13.53 3.89 -8.27
CA TYR A 205 12.96 5.15 -7.80
C TYR A 205 12.44 5.97 -8.99
N CYS A 206 11.17 6.34 -8.94
CA CYS A 206 10.57 7.18 -9.98
C CYS A 206 11.16 8.60 -9.92
N LYS A 207 11.86 8.99 -10.98
CA LYS A 207 12.41 10.34 -11.17
C LYS A 207 11.83 10.95 -12.46
N PRO A 208 10.91 11.93 -12.39
CA PRO A 208 10.26 12.46 -11.18
C PRO A 208 9.29 11.46 -10.56
N ARG A 209 8.85 11.74 -9.31
CA ARG A 209 7.79 10.99 -8.64
C ARG A 209 6.55 10.94 -9.54
N ARG A 210 5.90 9.79 -9.62
CA ARG A 210 4.72 9.58 -10.48
C ARG A 210 3.45 9.54 -9.65
N ALA A 211 2.32 9.82 -10.30
CA ALA A 211 1.00 9.55 -9.76
C ALA A 211 0.25 8.68 -10.77
N GLY A 212 -0.34 7.58 -10.32
CA GLY A 212 -1.07 6.67 -11.18
C GLY A 212 -1.83 5.60 -10.40
N ARG A 213 -2.87 5.07 -11.02
CA ARG A 213 -3.65 3.91 -10.58
C ARG A 213 -2.98 2.61 -11.04
N TYR A 214 -2.32 2.63 -12.19
CA TYR A 214 -1.67 1.47 -12.78
C TYR A 214 -0.17 1.57 -12.67
N VAL A 215 0.48 0.46 -12.29
CA VAL A 215 1.93 0.28 -12.37
C VAL A 215 2.19 -0.91 -13.28
N ASN A 216 2.92 -0.68 -14.37
CA ASN A 216 3.31 -1.68 -15.34
C ASN A 216 4.80 -1.98 -15.22
N VAL A 217 5.17 -3.26 -15.36
CA VAL A 217 6.55 -3.70 -15.63
C VAL A 217 6.54 -4.32 -17.02
N ARG A 218 7.33 -3.78 -17.94
CA ARG A 218 7.42 -4.25 -19.33
C ARG A 218 8.86 -4.62 -19.65
N LEU A 219 9.05 -5.76 -20.29
CA LEU A 219 10.36 -6.20 -20.77
C LEU A 219 10.45 -5.92 -22.26
N VAL A 220 11.40 -5.11 -22.74
CA VAL A 220 11.51 -4.77 -24.17
C VAL A 220 12.37 -5.80 -24.89
N GLY A 221 11.80 -6.47 -25.90
CA GLY A 221 12.48 -7.51 -26.66
C GLY A 221 11.54 -8.31 -27.56
N SER A 222 12.08 -9.06 -28.51
CA SER A 222 11.30 -9.80 -29.52
C SER A 222 10.89 -11.21 -29.09
N ARG A 223 11.69 -11.87 -28.25
CA ARG A 223 11.45 -13.22 -27.76
C ARG A 223 11.99 -13.37 -26.35
N VAL A 224 11.29 -12.77 -25.40
CA VAL A 224 11.71 -12.71 -24.00
C VAL A 224 10.62 -13.27 -23.08
N ILE A 225 10.99 -13.55 -21.83
CA ILE A 225 10.08 -14.04 -20.78
C ILE A 225 10.14 -13.06 -19.63
N LEU A 226 8.98 -12.57 -19.19
CA LEU A 226 8.86 -11.81 -17.96
C LEU A 226 8.57 -12.77 -16.80
N THR A 227 9.38 -12.67 -15.74
CA THR A 227 9.22 -13.43 -14.50
C THR A 227 9.45 -12.48 -13.33
N LEU A 228 8.42 -12.26 -12.53
CA LEU A 228 8.44 -11.40 -11.35
C LEU A 228 7.95 -12.24 -10.16
N CYS A 229 8.71 -12.28 -9.08
CA CYS A 229 8.34 -13.01 -7.86
C CYS A 229 7.70 -12.11 -6.81
N GLU A 230 8.05 -10.83 -6.78
CA GLU A 230 7.30 -9.84 -6.01
C GLU A 230 7.51 -8.46 -6.62
N VAL A 231 6.46 -7.64 -6.61
CA VAL A 231 6.46 -6.24 -7.00
C VAL A 231 5.79 -5.45 -5.88
N GLU A 232 6.61 -4.77 -5.09
CA GLU A 232 6.13 -3.88 -4.05
C GLU A 232 6.13 -2.44 -4.58
N VAL A 233 5.07 -1.68 -4.30
CA VAL A 233 4.93 -0.29 -4.74
C VAL A 233 4.80 0.58 -3.51
N TYR A 234 5.59 1.64 -3.42
CA TYR A 234 5.60 2.53 -2.27
C TYR A 234 5.40 3.99 -2.64
N SER A 235 4.64 4.69 -1.81
CA SER A 235 4.49 6.14 -1.93
C SER A 235 5.71 6.89 -1.43
N GLU A 236 6.47 6.33 -0.49
CA GLU A 236 7.72 6.89 0.06
C GLU A 236 8.77 5.78 0.09
N GLY A 237 10.05 6.10 0.26
CA GLY A 237 11.10 5.07 0.19
C GLY A 237 11.02 4.08 1.36
N LYS A 238 11.19 2.77 1.12
CA LYS A 238 11.18 1.72 2.16
C LYS A 238 12.20 1.98 3.28
N GLY A 239 13.25 2.76 2.97
CA GLY A 239 14.31 3.19 3.90
C GLY A 239 14.16 4.60 4.50
N SER A 240 13.17 5.41 4.08
CA SER A 240 12.93 6.71 4.73
C SER A 240 12.12 6.51 5.99
N ARG A 241 12.80 6.22 7.11
CA ARG A 241 12.23 6.61 8.41
C ARG A 241 12.03 8.12 8.35
N MET A 242 10.78 8.57 8.39
CA MET A 242 10.47 9.96 8.71
C MET A 242 11.12 10.22 10.06
N SER A 243 12.19 11.01 10.06
CA SER A 243 12.71 11.62 11.28
C SER A 243 11.53 12.35 11.94
N PRO A 244 11.28 12.17 13.24
CA PRO A 244 10.42 13.09 13.96
C PRO A 244 10.93 14.50 13.70
N CYS A 245 10.03 15.44 13.41
CA CYS A 245 10.42 16.85 13.42
C CYS A 245 10.89 17.17 14.85
N GLU A 246 12.13 17.65 14.98
CA GLU A 246 12.64 18.29 16.19
C GLU A 246 12.03 19.68 16.37
#